data_AF-A0AAD9IEH7-F1
#
_entry.id   AF-A0AAD9IEH7-F1
#
_cell.length_a   1.000
_cell.length_b   1.000
_cell.length_c   1.000
_cell.angle_alpha   90.00
_cell.angle_beta   90.00
_cell.angle_gamma   90.00
#
_symmetry.space_group_name_H-M   'P 1'
#
loop_
_entity.id
_entity.type
_entity.pdbx_description
1 polymer ?
#
loop_
_entity_poly.entity_id
_entity_poly.type
_entity_poly.pdbx_seq_one_letter_code
_entity_poly.pdbx_strand_id
1 'polypeptide(L)'
;MATPESPIDEYGCGNGCEWRWDKRRARRFVVSYHVAEESVAVFEPPRPNSGVLGGKWLEKTRLVRSSSPSQVVAKSQGHIIERDLWVGARIPVLGRELVLLRADEFTLAHMERGGHEHADPGRAVAQLRAALQDPAVVRRLRAALPLHDPLTAEALGTAVASESTGLSAHQGIAVFRHVRARVPGDAPVTTACVLESVLMQ
;
A
#
# COMPACT_ATOMS: atom_id res chain seq x y z
N MET A 1 -9.16 30.50 51.01
CA MET A 1 -8.52 30.43 49.69
C MET A 1 -9.09 29.23 48.97
N ALA A 2 -10.12 29.45 48.15
CA ALA A 2 -10.77 28.43 47.35
C ALA A 2 -10.09 28.37 45.98
N THR A 3 -9.74 27.17 45.52
CA THR A 3 -9.30 26.92 44.15
C THR A 3 -10.46 27.11 43.17
N PRO A 4 -10.24 27.64 41.96
CA PRO A 4 -11.31 27.85 41.01
C PRO A 4 -11.81 26.50 40.48
N GLU A 5 -13.10 26.23 40.68
CA GLU A 5 -13.80 25.10 40.11
C GLU A 5 -13.76 25.18 38.58
N SER A 6 -13.20 24.15 37.95
CA SER A 6 -13.26 23.96 36.50
C SER A 6 -14.71 23.72 36.05
N PRO A 7 -15.14 24.20 34.86
CA PRO A 7 -16.53 24.09 34.43
C PRO A 7 -16.90 22.62 34.23
N ILE A 8 -17.94 22.18 34.93
CA ILE A 8 -18.62 20.92 34.71
C ILE A 8 -19.36 21.06 33.37
N ASP A 9 -19.06 20.20 32.40
CA ASP A 9 -19.86 20.10 31.19
C ASP A 9 -21.22 19.45 31.50
N GLU A 10 -22.26 19.88 30.79
CA GLU A 10 -23.68 19.56 31.05
C GLU A 10 -24.03 18.05 30.91
N TYR A 11 -23.04 17.18 30.66
CA TYR A 11 -23.25 15.75 30.43
C TYR A 11 -22.46 14.81 31.34
N GLY A 12 -21.82 15.31 32.42
CA GLY A 12 -21.42 14.47 33.56
C GLY A 12 -20.54 13.25 33.19
N CYS A 13 -19.61 13.41 32.25
CA CYS A 13 -18.69 12.33 31.88
C CYS A 13 -17.30 12.65 32.41
N GLY A 14 -16.93 12.00 33.51
CA GLY A 14 -15.65 12.21 34.20
C GLY A 14 -14.43 12.03 33.29
N ASN A 15 -13.38 12.79 33.61
CA ASN A 15 -12.07 12.78 32.98
C ASN A 15 -11.54 11.35 32.76
N GLY A 16 -11.69 10.81 31.55
CA GLY A 16 -11.26 9.45 31.22
C GLY A 16 -11.75 8.92 29.87
N CYS A 17 -12.76 9.55 29.25
CA CYS A 17 -13.25 9.13 27.94
C CYS A 17 -12.72 10.04 26.83
N GLU A 18 -11.63 9.63 26.18
CA GLU A 18 -11.11 10.27 24.97
C GLU A 18 -12.00 9.93 23.76
N TRP A 19 -13.25 10.41 23.73
CA TRP A 19 -14.08 10.40 22.51
C TRP A 19 -13.60 11.52 21.58
N ARG A 20 -12.40 11.35 21.04
CA ARG A 20 -11.89 12.18 19.97
C ARG A 20 -12.62 11.80 18.69
N TRP A 21 -13.61 12.60 18.29
CA TRP A 21 -14.15 12.56 16.93
C TRP A 21 -13.00 12.76 15.93
N ASP A 22 -12.50 11.67 15.37
CA ASP A 22 -11.41 11.72 14.40
C ASP A 22 -11.94 12.24 13.06
N LYS A 23 -11.85 13.57 12.88
CA LYS A 23 -12.07 14.26 11.60
C LYS A 23 -11.10 13.80 10.49
N ARG A 24 -10.20 12.83 10.73
CA ARG A 24 -9.17 12.34 9.78
C ARG A 24 -9.29 10.87 9.38
N ARG A 25 -10.45 10.23 9.52
CA ARG A 25 -10.59 8.82 9.07
C ARG A 25 -10.52 8.73 7.54
N ALA A 26 -9.39 8.29 7.00
CA ALA A 26 -9.20 8.11 5.56
C ALA A 26 -10.27 7.15 4.96
N ARG A 27 -10.97 7.62 3.93
CA ARG A 27 -11.91 6.81 3.13
C ARG A 27 -11.10 5.74 2.40
N ARG A 28 -11.60 4.49 2.40
CA ARG A 28 -11.00 3.40 1.62
C ARG A 28 -11.98 3.02 0.53
N PHE A 29 -11.43 2.74 -0.63
CA PHE A 29 -12.18 2.34 -1.80
C PHE A 29 -11.66 1.00 -2.29
N VAL A 30 -12.50 0.28 -3.03
CA VAL A 30 -12.13 -0.86 -3.86
C VAL A 30 -12.09 -0.37 -5.29
N VAL A 31 -10.93 -0.52 -5.93
CA VAL A 31 -10.73 -0.17 -7.34
C VAL A 31 -10.74 -1.47 -8.13
N SER A 32 -11.60 -1.56 -9.14
CA SER A 32 -11.69 -2.69 -10.04
C SER A 32 -11.24 -2.26 -11.43
N TYR A 33 -10.22 -2.91 -11.97
CA TYR A 33 -9.74 -2.69 -13.32
C TYR A 33 -10.20 -3.84 -14.23
N HIS A 34 -10.79 -3.47 -15.37
CA HIS A 34 -11.29 -4.42 -16.35
C HIS A 34 -10.34 -4.48 -17.55
N VAL A 35 -9.47 -5.50 -17.55
CA VAL A 35 -8.38 -5.65 -18.53
C VAL A 35 -8.88 -5.60 -19.99
N ALA A 36 -10.00 -6.27 -20.30
CA ALA A 36 -10.52 -6.35 -21.67
C ALA A 36 -10.99 -5.00 -22.25
N GLU A 37 -11.40 -4.05 -21.41
CA GLU A 37 -11.97 -2.77 -21.85
C GLU A 37 -11.11 -1.56 -21.46
N GLU A 38 -10.01 -1.78 -20.72
CA GLU A 38 -9.14 -0.74 -20.15
C GLU A 38 -9.91 0.29 -19.32
N SER A 39 -10.88 -0.19 -18.54
CA SER A 39 -11.77 0.66 -17.74
C SER A 39 -11.61 0.40 -16.24
N VAL A 40 -11.88 1.43 -15.45
CA VAL A 40 -11.80 1.43 -14.00
C VAL A 40 -13.19 1.72 -13.42
N ALA A 41 -13.56 0.94 -12.41
CA ALA A 41 -14.70 1.21 -11.54
C ALA A 41 -14.20 1.39 -10.11
N VAL A 42 -14.85 2.28 -9.33
CA VAL A 42 -14.48 2.52 -7.94
C VAL A 42 -15.71 2.39 -7.06
N PHE A 43 -15.58 1.61 -5.99
CA PHE A 43 -16.64 1.33 -5.03
C PHE A 43 -16.18 1.65 -3.62
N GLU A 44 -17.01 2.34 -2.85
CA GLU A 44 -16.77 2.58 -1.43
C GLU A 44 -17.56 1.55 -0.60
N PRO A 45 -16.88 0.64 0.12
CA PRO A 45 -17.57 -0.30 0.98
C PRO A 45 -18.32 0.42 2.11
N PRO A 46 -19.57 0.01 2.41
CA PRO A 46 -20.32 0.59 3.52
C PRO A 46 -19.59 0.32 4.84
N ARG A 47 -19.55 1.32 5.71
CA ARG A 47 -18.92 1.20 7.04
C ARG A 47 -19.95 1.44 8.14
N PRO A 48 -20.17 0.47 9.04
CA PRO A 48 -21.02 0.67 10.20
C PRO A 48 -20.56 1.89 11.01
N ASN A 49 -21.51 2.64 11.55
CA ASN A 49 -21.27 3.78 12.45
C ASN A 49 -20.41 4.89 11.84
N SER A 50 -20.30 4.98 10.52
CA SER A 50 -19.53 6.01 9.82
C SER A 50 -20.38 7.20 9.35
N GLY A 51 -21.70 7.05 9.31
CA GLY A 51 -22.60 8.02 8.67
C GLY A 51 -22.49 8.07 7.14
N VAL A 52 -21.64 7.24 6.53
CA VAL A 52 -21.47 7.14 5.07
C VAL A 52 -22.16 5.88 4.57
N LEU A 53 -23.16 6.05 3.69
CA LEU A 53 -23.91 4.96 3.07
C LEU A 53 -23.01 4.00 2.26
N GLY A 54 -21.86 4.48 1.77
CA GLY A 54 -21.03 3.75 0.81
C GLY A 54 -21.71 3.66 -0.56
N GLY A 55 -21.17 2.83 -1.44
CA GLY A 55 -21.73 2.55 -2.75
C GLY A 55 -20.78 2.83 -3.91
N LYS A 56 -21.36 2.85 -5.12
CA LYS A 56 -20.62 3.14 -6.36
C LYS A 56 -20.12 4.57 -6.35
N TRP A 57 -18.80 4.74 -6.39
CA TRP A 57 -18.14 6.05 -6.37
C TRP A 57 -17.77 6.53 -7.78
N LEU A 58 -17.30 5.61 -8.63
CA LEU A 58 -17.06 5.83 -10.05
C LEU A 58 -17.70 4.70 -10.85
N GLU A 59 -18.49 5.06 -11.85
CA GLU A 59 -18.96 4.13 -12.87
C GLU A 59 -17.83 3.64 -13.77
N LYS A 60 -17.91 2.38 -14.20
CA LYS A 60 -16.97 1.76 -15.12
C LYS A 60 -16.72 2.70 -16.31
N THR A 61 -15.53 3.28 -16.34
CA THR A 61 -15.14 4.25 -17.37
C THR A 61 -13.63 4.22 -17.57
N ARG A 62 -13.17 4.66 -18.73
CA ARG A 62 -11.74 4.79 -19.00
C ARG A 62 -11.21 6.05 -18.33
N LEU A 63 -10.23 5.88 -17.45
CA LEU A 63 -9.58 7.01 -16.80
C LEU A 63 -8.48 7.56 -17.71
N VAL A 64 -8.42 8.89 -17.83
CA VAL A 64 -7.33 9.56 -18.55
C VAL A 64 -6.17 9.75 -17.59
N ARG A 65 -4.93 9.53 -18.04
CA ARG A 65 -3.76 9.91 -17.25
C ARG A 65 -3.81 11.42 -16.95
N SER A 66 -3.73 11.78 -15.68
CA SER A 66 -3.64 13.19 -15.32
C SER A 66 -2.22 13.66 -15.61
N SER A 67 -2.10 14.66 -16.47
CA SER A 67 -0.87 15.46 -16.56
C SER A 67 -0.76 16.26 -15.26
N SER A 68 0.09 15.84 -14.32
CA SER A 68 0.50 16.71 -13.23
C SER A 68 1.03 18.03 -13.83
N PRO A 69 0.70 19.22 -13.28
CA PRO A 69 1.17 20.49 -13.82
C PRO A 69 2.70 20.65 -13.79
N SER A 70 3.39 19.77 -13.05
CA SER A 70 4.86 19.73 -12.95
C SER A 70 5.54 18.83 -13.99
N GLN A 71 4.78 18.08 -14.80
CA GLN A 71 5.32 17.32 -15.93
C GLN A 71 4.98 18.04 -17.24
N VAL A 72 5.76 19.08 -17.54
CA VAL A 72 5.87 19.63 -18.90
C VAL A 72 6.74 18.69 -19.73
N VAL A 73 6.34 17.43 -19.87
CA VAL A 73 6.95 16.52 -20.85
C VAL A 73 5.85 15.64 -21.41
N ALA A 74 5.60 15.89 -22.71
CA ALA A 74 4.90 15.03 -23.65
C ALA A 74 3.42 14.70 -23.33
N LYS A 75 2.56 15.31 -24.16
CA LYS A 75 1.36 14.70 -24.76
C LYS A 75 1.32 13.16 -24.72
N SER A 76 0.93 12.55 -23.60
CA SER A 76 0.38 11.20 -23.61
C SER A 76 -1.10 11.30 -23.29
N GLN A 77 -1.89 11.63 -24.31
CA GLN A 77 -3.35 11.50 -24.33
C GLN A 77 -3.73 10.00 -24.28
N GLY A 78 -3.39 9.31 -23.19
CA GLY A 78 -3.62 7.89 -23.04
C GLY A 78 -4.45 7.59 -21.81
N HIS A 79 -5.26 6.55 -21.90
CA HIS A 79 -5.97 6.00 -20.76
C HIS A 79 -5.02 5.28 -19.81
N ILE A 80 -5.36 5.21 -18.53
CA ILE A 80 -4.67 4.37 -17.54
C ILE A 80 -4.74 2.92 -18.02
N ILE A 81 -3.58 2.28 -18.13
CA ILE A 81 -3.47 0.86 -18.51
C ILE A 81 -3.04 0.02 -17.31
N GLU A 82 -3.07 -1.30 -17.47
CA GLU A 82 -2.64 -2.25 -16.44
C GLU A 82 -1.25 -1.95 -15.88
N ARG A 83 -0.32 -1.52 -16.74
CA ARG A 83 1.07 -1.18 -16.34
C ARG A 83 1.17 0.03 -15.42
N ASP A 84 0.14 0.87 -15.35
CA ASP A 84 0.08 2.03 -14.44
C ASP A 84 -0.42 1.64 -13.04
N LEU A 85 -0.84 0.39 -12.85
CA LEU A 85 -1.52 -0.09 -11.65
C LEU A 85 -0.63 -1.06 -10.86
N TRP A 86 -0.04 -0.57 -9.78
CA TRP A 86 0.68 -1.39 -8.81
C TRP A 86 0.47 -0.88 -7.38
N VAL A 87 0.87 -1.68 -6.38
CA VAL A 87 0.74 -1.29 -4.97
C VAL A 87 1.72 -0.14 -4.67
N GLY A 88 1.18 0.99 -4.23
CA GLY A 88 1.86 2.26 -4.05
C GLY A 88 1.66 3.25 -5.21
N ALA A 89 1.08 2.83 -6.34
CA ALA A 89 0.75 3.72 -7.45
C ALA A 89 -0.33 4.73 -7.06
N ARG A 90 -0.31 5.89 -7.73
CA ARG A 90 -1.31 6.95 -7.56
C ARG A 90 -2.11 7.09 -8.84
N ILE A 91 -3.43 6.96 -8.75
CA ILE A 91 -4.34 7.10 -9.88
C ILE A 91 -5.27 8.30 -9.71
N PRO A 92 -5.43 9.15 -10.73
CA PRO A 92 -6.37 10.26 -10.72
C PRO A 92 -7.80 9.76 -10.95
N VAL A 93 -8.70 10.05 -10.03
CA VAL A 93 -10.13 9.70 -10.11
C VAL A 93 -10.98 10.86 -9.63
N LEU A 94 -11.86 11.39 -10.50
CA LEU A 94 -12.80 12.47 -10.19
C LEU A 94 -12.14 13.70 -9.50
N GLY A 95 -10.98 14.12 -10.02
CA GLY A 95 -10.22 15.26 -9.48
C GLY A 95 -9.51 14.99 -8.15
N ARG A 96 -9.44 13.73 -7.70
CA ARG A 96 -8.72 13.29 -6.50
C ARG A 96 -7.68 12.25 -6.88
N GLU A 97 -6.58 12.18 -6.13
CA GLU A 97 -5.60 11.10 -6.27
C GLU A 97 -5.92 9.97 -5.28
N LEU A 98 -6.07 8.75 -5.79
CA LEU A 98 -6.16 7.55 -4.97
C LEU A 98 -4.82 6.84 -4.95
N VAL A 99 -4.36 6.44 -3.77
CA VAL A 99 -3.17 5.59 -3.61
C VAL A 99 -3.63 4.13 -3.53
N LEU A 100 -3.08 3.28 -4.38
CA LEU A 100 -3.35 1.84 -4.36
C LEU A 100 -2.61 1.21 -3.18
N LEU A 101 -3.31 0.94 -2.10
CA LEU A 101 -2.69 0.46 -0.85
C LEU A 101 -2.39 -1.04 -0.86
N ARG A 102 -3.25 -1.84 -1.50
CA ARG A 102 -3.17 -3.30 -1.55
C ARG A 102 -3.79 -3.81 -2.84
N ALA A 103 -3.38 -4.99 -3.25
CA ALA A 103 -3.98 -5.77 -4.32
C ALA A 103 -4.47 -7.11 -3.76
N ASP A 104 -5.47 -7.72 -4.40
CA ASP A 104 -5.92 -9.06 -4.07
C ASP A 104 -4.96 -10.12 -4.64
N GLU A 105 -5.08 -11.34 -4.14
CA GLU A 105 -4.22 -12.47 -4.51
C GLU A 105 -4.29 -12.76 -6.02
N PHE A 106 -5.47 -12.67 -6.60
CA PHE A 106 -5.66 -12.86 -8.04
C PHE A 106 -4.91 -11.82 -8.86
N THR A 107 -5.00 -10.52 -8.51
CA THR A 107 -4.29 -9.47 -9.23
C THR A 107 -2.78 -9.61 -9.09
N LEU A 108 -2.27 -9.94 -7.89
CA LEU A 108 -0.84 -10.18 -7.68
C LEU A 108 -0.32 -11.31 -8.59
N ALA A 109 -1.00 -12.46 -8.60
CA ALA A 109 -0.64 -13.59 -9.45
C ALA A 109 -0.79 -13.26 -10.95
N HIS A 110 -1.78 -12.45 -11.32
CA HIS A 110 -1.96 -11.98 -12.69
C HIS A 110 -0.78 -11.12 -13.15
N MET A 111 -0.36 -10.15 -12.33
CA MET A 111 0.76 -9.26 -12.62
C MET A 111 2.10 -10.01 -12.73
N GLU A 112 2.31 -11.02 -11.89
CA GLU A 112 3.49 -11.91 -11.94
C GLU A 112 3.52 -12.70 -13.25
N ARG A 113 2.40 -13.30 -13.66
CA ARG A 113 2.28 -14.06 -14.93
C ARG A 113 2.38 -13.17 -16.17
N GLY A 114 1.87 -11.94 -16.08
CA GLY A 114 1.90 -10.94 -17.15
C GLY A 114 3.27 -10.26 -17.32
N GLY A 115 4.25 -10.55 -16.46
CA GLY A 115 5.58 -9.94 -16.52
C GLY A 115 5.56 -8.44 -16.24
N HIS A 116 4.73 -8.02 -15.28
CA HIS A 116 4.68 -6.62 -14.86
C HIS A 116 6.00 -6.20 -14.19
N GLU A 117 6.52 -5.01 -14.52
CA GLU A 117 7.85 -4.55 -14.07
C GLU A 117 8.01 -4.56 -12.54
N HIS A 118 6.98 -4.13 -11.83
CA HIS A 118 6.98 -4.10 -10.37
C HIS A 118 6.78 -5.48 -9.72
N ALA A 119 6.28 -6.46 -10.48
CA ALA A 119 5.96 -7.80 -9.98
C ALA A 119 7.08 -8.82 -10.28
N ASP A 120 8.17 -8.42 -10.94
CA ASP A 120 9.32 -9.29 -11.19
C ASP A 120 10.14 -9.50 -9.89
N PRO A 121 10.11 -10.71 -9.30
CA PRO A 121 10.83 -10.98 -8.07
C PRO A 121 12.35 -10.99 -8.27
N GLY A 122 12.85 -11.36 -9.45
CA GLY A 122 14.30 -11.41 -9.72
C GLY A 122 14.91 -10.02 -9.68
N ARG A 123 14.28 -9.08 -10.40
CA ARG A 123 14.67 -7.67 -10.36
C ARG A 123 14.51 -7.07 -8.96
N ALA A 124 13.41 -7.36 -8.27
CA ALA A 124 13.18 -6.84 -6.93
C ALA A 124 14.21 -7.35 -5.91
N VAL A 125 14.55 -8.64 -5.93
CA VAL A 125 15.60 -9.22 -5.05
C VAL A 125 16.96 -8.61 -5.35
N ALA A 126 17.33 -8.45 -6.62
CA ALA A 126 18.60 -7.84 -7.00
C ALA A 126 18.70 -6.37 -6.53
N GLN A 127 17.63 -5.59 -6.69
CA GLN A 127 17.57 -4.21 -6.20
C GLN A 127 17.63 -4.15 -4.66
N LEU A 128 16.91 -5.03 -3.97
CA LEU A 128 16.94 -5.08 -2.50
C LEU A 128 18.36 -5.43 -2.01
N ARG A 129 19.02 -6.40 -2.65
CA ARG A 129 20.42 -6.73 -2.35
C ARG A 129 21.36 -5.54 -2.51
N ALA A 130 21.22 -4.79 -3.60
CA ALA A 130 22.02 -3.58 -3.82
C ALA A 130 21.76 -2.54 -2.72
N ALA A 131 20.50 -2.33 -2.32
CA ALA A 131 20.13 -1.42 -1.24
C ALA A 131 20.71 -1.85 0.12
N LEU A 132 20.81 -3.16 0.38
CA LEU A 132 21.40 -3.70 1.61
C LEU A 132 22.93 -3.53 1.69
N GLN A 133 23.61 -3.07 0.63
CA GLN A 133 25.03 -2.72 0.69
C GLN A 133 25.29 -1.47 1.54
N ASP A 134 24.29 -0.58 1.69
CA ASP A 134 24.38 0.58 2.58
C ASP A 134 24.00 0.19 4.02
N PRO A 135 24.95 0.26 4.98
CA PRO A 135 24.67 -0.05 6.39
C PRO A 135 23.56 0.82 7.00
N ALA A 136 23.35 2.04 6.50
CA ALA A 136 22.30 2.92 6.98
C ALA A 136 20.92 2.41 6.59
N VAL A 137 20.76 1.88 5.37
CA VAL A 137 19.51 1.22 4.91
C VAL A 137 19.25 -0.02 5.76
N VAL A 138 20.26 -0.85 6.01
CA VAL A 138 20.13 -2.06 6.84
C VAL A 138 19.63 -1.72 8.24
N ARG A 139 20.21 -0.69 8.89
CA ARG A 139 19.80 -0.25 10.23
C ARG A 139 18.35 0.20 10.26
N ARG A 140 17.91 0.93 9.22
CA ARG A 140 16.53 1.42 9.10
C ARG A 140 15.53 0.30 8.86
N LEU A 141 15.79 -0.59 7.91
CA LEU A 141 14.95 -1.76 7.65
C LEU A 141 14.85 -2.67 8.87
N ARG A 142 15.95 -2.87 9.61
CA ARG A 142 15.93 -3.63 10.86
C ARG A 142 15.04 -3.00 11.93
N ALA A 143 14.95 -1.67 11.98
CA ALA A 143 14.08 -0.98 12.92
C ALA A 143 12.59 -1.01 12.48
N ALA A 144 12.33 -1.07 11.17
CA ALA A 144 10.99 -1.06 10.60
C ALA A 144 10.33 -2.46 10.54
N LEU A 145 11.12 -3.53 10.44
CA LEU A 145 10.61 -4.90 10.30
C LEU A 145 10.41 -5.60 11.66
N PRO A 146 9.41 -6.49 11.78
CA PRO A 146 9.25 -7.30 12.98
C PRO A 146 10.46 -8.24 13.17
N LEU A 147 10.96 -8.29 14.41
CA LEU A 147 12.13 -9.11 14.75
C LEU A 147 11.76 -10.57 15.05
N HIS A 148 10.65 -10.79 15.75
CA HIS A 148 10.22 -12.11 16.21
C HIS A 148 8.87 -12.56 15.64
N ASP A 149 8.05 -11.62 15.17
CA ASP A 149 6.73 -11.92 14.64
C ASP A 149 6.79 -12.35 13.17
N PRO A 150 5.79 -13.13 12.70
CA PRO A 150 5.63 -13.41 11.29
C PRO A 150 5.59 -12.13 10.47
N LEU A 151 6.39 -12.11 9.40
CA LEU A 151 6.42 -11.02 8.45
C LEU A 151 5.20 -11.13 7.53
N THR A 152 4.53 -10.01 7.28
CA THR A 152 3.46 -9.92 6.27
C THR A 152 3.99 -9.25 5.00
N ALA A 153 3.34 -9.54 3.87
CA ALA A 153 3.67 -8.94 2.58
C ALA A 153 3.57 -7.40 2.64
N GLU A 154 2.55 -6.89 3.32
CA GLU A 154 2.33 -5.45 3.49
C GLU A 154 3.39 -4.79 4.38
N ALA A 155 3.83 -5.48 5.45
CA ALA A 155 4.89 -4.97 6.31
C ALA A 155 6.21 -4.85 5.54
N LEU A 156 6.58 -5.89 4.78
CA LEU A 156 7.79 -5.84 3.94
C LEU A 156 7.67 -4.76 2.86
N GLY A 157 6.54 -4.70 2.15
CA GLY A 157 6.29 -3.69 1.13
C GLY A 157 6.39 -2.26 1.67
N THR A 158 5.79 -2.00 2.84
CA THR A 158 5.81 -0.66 3.45
C THR A 158 7.20 -0.27 3.94
N ALA A 159 7.91 -1.18 4.61
CA ALA A 159 9.27 -0.92 5.11
C ALA A 159 10.24 -0.65 3.95
N VAL A 160 10.20 -1.48 2.91
CA VAL A 160 11.07 -1.31 1.74
C VAL A 160 10.78 0.01 1.01
N ALA A 161 9.51 0.39 0.86
CA ALA A 161 9.13 1.63 0.18
C ALA A 161 9.47 2.91 0.96
N SER A 162 9.54 2.86 2.29
CA SER A 162 9.78 4.03 3.14
C SER A 162 11.26 4.29 3.45
N GLU A 163 12.09 3.23 3.49
CA GLU A 163 13.45 3.34 4.03
C GLU A 163 14.57 3.66 3.02
N SER A 164 14.20 4.31 1.90
CA SER A 164 15.11 4.75 0.82
C SER A 164 15.84 3.61 0.10
N THR A 165 15.18 2.47 -0.06
CA THR A 165 15.75 1.34 -0.82
C THR A 165 15.71 1.54 -2.35
N GLY A 166 14.90 2.50 -2.82
CA GLY A 166 14.61 2.70 -4.25
C GLY A 166 13.58 1.72 -4.81
N LEU A 167 13.07 0.78 -4.01
CA LEU A 167 12.02 -0.15 -4.39
C LEU A 167 10.63 0.42 -4.05
N SER A 168 9.66 0.06 -4.87
CA SER A 168 8.23 0.28 -4.60
C SER A 168 7.67 -0.73 -3.59
N ALA A 169 6.53 -0.39 -2.98
CA ALA A 169 5.83 -1.30 -2.06
C ALA A 169 5.44 -2.62 -2.74
N HIS A 170 5.03 -2.55 -4.01
CA HIS A 170 4.70 -3.74 -4.79
C HIS A 170 5.92 -4.66 -5.01
N GLN A 171 7.10 -4.12 -5.26
CA GLN A 171 8.33 -4.92 -5.37
C GLN A 171 8.67 -5.61 -4.06
N GLY A 172 8.45 -4.96 -2.91
CA GLY A 172 8.59 -5.61 -1.60
C GLY A 172 7.61 -6.77 -1.42
N ILE A 173 6.37 -6.64 -1.90
CA ILE A 173 5.39 -7.73 -1.93
C ILE A 173 5.84 -8.88 -2.86
N ALA A 174 6.39 -8.56 -4.04
CA ALA A 174 6.93 -9.56 -4.96
C ALA A 174 8.09 -10.36 -4.33
N VAL A 175 9.01 -9.68 -3.62
CA VAL A 175 10.06 -10.34 -2.83
C VAL A 175 9.44 -11.26 -1.78
N PHE A 176 8.44 -10.79 -1.03
CA PHE A 176 7.78 -11.61 -0.02
C PHE A 176 7.19 -12.89 -0.61
N ARG A 177 6.47 -12.78 -1.73
CA ARG A 177 5.83 -13.91 -2.41
C ARG A 177 6.85 -14.91 -2.95
N HIS A 178 7.96 -14.42 -3.51
CA HIS A 178 9.09 -15.23 -3.94
C HIS A 178 9.73 -16.02 -2.79
N VAL A 179 9.86 -15.41 -1.61
CA VAL A 179 10.35 -16.09 -0.40
C VAL A 179 9.32 -17.11 0.10
N ARG A 180 8.04 -16.72 0.20
CA ARG A 180 6.94 -17.61 0.64
C ARG A 180 6.86 -18.88 -0.19
N ALA A 181 7.08 -18.79 -1.51
CA ALA A 181 7.07 -19.95 -2.41
C ALA A 181 8.18 -20.98 -2.13
N ARG A 182 9.24 -20.60 -1.40
CA ARG A 182 10.36 -21.50 -1.01
C ARG A 182 10.24 -22.02 0.42
N VAL A 183 9.40 -21.39 1.25
CA VAL A 183 9.18 -21.83 2.63
C VAL A 183 8.27 -23.07 2.61
N PRO A 184 8.68 -24.19 3.21
CA PRO A 184 7.91 -25.43 3.16
C PRO A 184 6.62 -25.34 4.00
N GLY A 185 5.51 -25.79 3.42
CA GLY A 185 4.20 -25.86 4.08
C GLY A 185 3.69 -24.50 4.55
N ASP A 186 3.02 -24.49 5.71
CA ASP A 186 2.42 -23.28 6.29
C ASP A 186 3.30 -22.58 7.33
N ALA A 187 4.61 -22.85 7.29
CA ALA A 187 5.55 -22.14 8.16
C ALA A 187 5.52 -20.63 7.86
N PRO A 188 5.51 -19.77 8.92
CA PRO A 188 5.47 -18.33 8.75
C PRO A 188 6.76 -17.83 8.10
N VAL A 189 6.62 -16.86 7.18
CA VAL A 189 7.78 -16.15 6.63
C VAL A 189 8.27 -15.18 7.69
N THR A 190 9.56 -15.19 7.98
CA THR A 190 10.20 -14.27 8.93
C THR A 190 11.17 -13.34 8.20
N THR A 191 11.61 -12.28 8.89
CA THR A 191 12.68 -11.39 8.40
C THR A 191 13.96 -12.17 8.08
N ALA A 192 14.26 -13.24 8.84
CA ALA A 192 15.40 -14.11 8.56
C ALA A 192 15.27 -14.85 7.22
N CYS A 193 14.08 -15.39 6.90
CA CYS A 193 13.83 -16.06 5.61
C CYS A 193 14.08 -15.12 4.41
N VAL A 194 13.69 -13.84 4.54
CA VAL A 194 13.94 -12.84 3.50
C VAL A 194 15.44 -12.58 3.33
N LEU A 195 16.16 -12.39 4.44
CA LEU A 195 17.61 -12.15 4.39
C LEU A 195 18.35 -13.35 3.80
N GLU A 196 18.02 -14.57 4.19
CA GLU A 196 18.60 -15.79 3.62
C GLU A 196 18.36 -15.86 2.10
N SER A 197 17.12 -15.63 1.64
CA SER A 197 16.82 -15.65 0.22
C SER A 197 17.52 -14.55 -0.58
N VAL A 198 17.77 -13.38 0.02
CA VAL A 198 18.44 -12.26 -0.65
C VAL A 198 19.96 -12.45 -0.67
N LEU A 199 20.55 -13.08 0.35
CA LEU A 199 21.99 -13.29 0.48
C LEU A 199 22.50 -14.56 -0.21
N MET A 200 21.68 -15.59 -0.35
CA MET A 200 22.09 -16.93 -0.83
C MET A 200 21.84 -17.17 -2.34
N GLN A 201 21.62 -16.12 -3.14
CA GLN A 201 21.42 -16.19 -4.60
C GLN A 201 22.52 -15.44 -5.35
#